data_AF-A0A4V3CQZ4-F1
#
_entry.id   AF-A0A4V3CQZ4-F1
#
_cell.length_a   1.000
_cell.length_b   1.000
_cell.length_c   1.000
_cell.angle_alpha   90.00
_cell.angle_beta   90.00
_cell.angle_gamma   90.00
#
_symmetry.space_group_name_H-M   'P 1'
#
loop_
_entity.id
_entity.type
_entity.pdbx_description
1 polymer ?
#
loop_
_entity_poly.entity_id
_entity_poly.type
_entity_poly.pdbx_seq_one_letter_code
_entity_poly.pdbx_strand_id
1 'polypeptide(L)'
;MIDVQQASIPTTWRAADGSAVTFTEARSAWTRAAHDVLAATASRFNNFIVNTELAELVQEESGIRTQVKWQHWLPVVLDRVAEYCHNNNEPPLSALCVRRNQTVGTGYRYILELAGLPIPDDLEMHAAAARWQCYQHYATDLPADGGLPTLPPKVAAIRQRTSQDLATTEAAEAAEAKRTASSRPSVTTPKPEPVRKPVCLNCHVELPANKICYYC
;
A
#
# COMPACT_ATOMS: atom_id res chain seq x y z
N MET A 1 -0.74 -61.25 -2.93
CA MET A 1 -1.17 -60.01 -2.26
C MET A 1 0.04 -59.10 -2.31
N ILE A 2 0.12 -58.22 -3.31
CA ILE A 2 1.30 -57.37 -3.53
C ILE A 2 1.17 -56.18 -2.59
N ASP A 3 2.09 -56.11 -1.63
CA ASP A 3 2.27 -54.99 -0.74
C ASP A 3 2.80 -53.82 -1.57
N VAL A 4 1.90 -52.97 -2.06
CA VAL A 4 2.27 -51.72 -2.73
C VAL A 4 2.73 -50.78 -1.63
N GLN A 5 4.02 -50.83 -1.31
CA GLN A 5 4.67 -49.84 -0.45
C GLN A 5 4.30 -48.44 -0.96
N GLN A 6 3.55 -47.70 -0.14
CA GLN A 6 3.34 -46.27 -0.32
C GLN A 6 4.71 -45.58 -0.18
N ALA A 7 5.41 -45.40 -1.31
CA ALA A 7 6.59 -44.56 -1.34
C ALA A 7 6.15 -43.13 -1.00
N SER A 8 6.60 -42.63 0.15
CA SER A 8 6.35 -41.24 0.56
C SER A 8 6.90 -40.31 -0.52
N ILE A 9 6.03 -39.45 -1.08
CA ILE A 9 6.45 -38.47 -2.09
C ILE A 9 7.52 -37.57 -1.45
N PRO A 10 8.68 -37.36 -2.09
CA PRO A 10 9.70 -36.48 -1.55
C PRO A 10 9.19 -35.04 -1.51
N THR A 11 9.70 -34.24 -0.57
CA THR A 11 9.24 -32.84 -0.38
C THR A 11 9.36 -31.99 -1.65
N THR A 12 10.37 -32.24 -2.49
CA THR A 12 10.58 -31.57 -3.79
C THR A 12 10.99 -32.62 -4.82
N TRP A 13 10.35 -32.61 -5.99
CA TRP A 13 10.45 -33.70 -6.96
C TRP A 13 10.27 -33.23 -8.40
N ARG A 14 10.73 -34.03 -9.36
CA ARG A 14 10.41 -33.83 -10.78
C ARG A 14 9.00 -34.34 -11.08
N ALA A 15 8.21 -33.55 -11.79
CA ALA A 15 6.88 -33.94 -12.22
C ALA A 15 6.88 -35.12 -13.21
N ALA A 16 7.95 -35.25 -14.00
CA ALA A 16 8.04 -36.26 -15.06
C ALA A 16 8.13 -37.71 -14.55
N ASP A 17 8.90 -37.95 -13.49
CA ASP A 17 9.21 -39.30 -13.00
C ASP A 17 9.08 -39.45 -11.48
N GLY A 18 8.74 -38.39 -10.74
CA GLY A 18 8.62 -38.41 -9.29
C GLY A 18 9.95 -38.45 -8.55
N SER A 19 11.09 -38.37 -9.24
CA SER A 19 12.42 -38.41 -8.61
C SER A 19 12.63 -37.22 -7.68
N ALA A 20 13.30 -37.48 -6.54
CA ALA A 20 13.62 -36.44 -5.57
C ALA A 20 14.61 -35.43 -6.16
N VAL A 21 14.38 -34.15 -5.90
CA VAL A 21 15.25 -33.05 -6.33
C VAL A 21 15.72 -32.26 -5.13
N THR A 22 17.00 -31.90 -5.11
CA THR A 22 17.53 -31.04 -4.03
C THR A 22 16.94 -29.64 -4.14
N PHE A 23 16.76 -28.96 -3.01
CA PHE A 23 16.21 -27.61 -3.02
C PHE A 23 17.10 -26.61 -3.78
N THR A 24 18.41 -26.81 -3.77
CA THR A 24 19.36 -25.99 -4.53
C THR A 24 19.14 -26.12 -6.04
N GLU A 25 18.98 -27.35 -6.52
CA GLU A 25 18.70 -27.62 -7.93
C GLU A 25 17.32 -27.09 -8.34
N ALA A 26 16.30 -27.38 -7.52
CA ALA A 26 14.94 -26.88 -7.73
C ALA A 26 14.92 -25.36 -7.84
N ARG A 27 15.59 -24.65 -6.91
CA ARG A 27 15.69 -23.18 -6.94
C ARG A 27 16.34 -22.67 -8.22
N SER A 28 17.40 -23.31 -8.71
CA SER A 28 18.06 -22.89 -9.95
C SER A 28 17.15 -23.06 -11.17
N ALA A 29 16.37 -24.15 -11.24
CA ALA A 29 15.39 -24.37 -12.29
C ALA A 29 14.19 -23.40 -12.18
N TRP A 30 13.66 -23.19 -10.97
CA TRP A 30 12.61 -22.22 -10.69
C TRP A 30 13.03 -20.79 -11.02
N THR A 31 14.30 -20.43 -10.84
CA THR A 31 14.82 -19.10 -11.21
C THR A 31 14.73 -18.87 -12.72
N ARG A 32 15.13 -19.86 -13.53
CA ARG A 32 15.01 -19.77 -15.00
C ARG A 32 13.55 -19.68 -15.43
N ALA A 33 12.72 -20.59 -14.94
CA ALA A 33 11.29 -20.58 -15.25
C ALA A 33 10.58 -19.29 -14.81
N ALA A 34 10.95 -18.73 -13.65
CA ALA A 34 10.39 -17.47 -13.18
C ALA A 34 10.78 -16.29 -14.07
N HIS A 35 12.03 -16.24 -14.52
CA HIS A 35 12.48 -15.24 -15.49
C HIS A 35 11.66 -15.33 -16.78
N ASP A 36 11.53 -16.52 -17.37
CA ASP A 36 10.77 -16.74 -18.60
C ASP A 36 9.29 -16.33 -18.46
N VAL A 37 8.64 -16.74 -17.36
CA VAL A 37 7.24 -16.38 -17.06
C VAL A 37 7.06 -14.87 -16.89
N LEU A 38 8.01 -14.20 -16.22
CA LEU A 38 7.94 -12.75 -16.03
C LEU A 38 8.21 -11.99 -17.34
N ALA A 39 9.14 -12.44 -18.17
CA ALA A 39 9.37 -11.88 -19.50
C ALA A 39 8.14 -12.05 -20.40
N ALA A 40 7.51 -13.22 -20.38
CA ALA A 40 6.24 -13.47 -21.08
C ALA A 40 5.12 -12.57 -20.53
N THR A 41 5.05 -12.36 -19.22
CA THR A 41 4.10 -11.42 -18.61
C THR A 41 4.33 -10.00 -19.11
N ALA A 42 5.59 -9.57 -19.21
CA ALA A 42 6.01 -8.26 -19.70
C ALA A 42 5.71 -8.02 -21.19
N SER A 43 5.41 -9.08 -21.95
CA SER A 43 5.07 -8.97 -23.39
C SER A 43 3.77 -8.23 -23.69
N ARG A 44 2.97 -7.98 -22.64
CA ARG A 44 1.72 -7.21 -22.67
C ARG A 44 1.84 -5.98 -21.78
N PHE A 45 1.60 -4.80 -22.36
CA PHE A 45 1.65 -3.53 -21.64
C PHE A 45 0.67 -3.53 -20.45
N ASN A 46 1.11 -2.97 -19.32
CA ASN A 46 0.37 -2.92 -18.05
C ASN A 46 -0.02 -4.28 -17.43
N ASN A 47 0.54 -5.39 -17.92
CA ASN A 47 0.30 -6.69 -17.35
C ASN A 47 1.22 -7.00 -16.16
N PHE A 48 0.71 -7.73 -15.17
CA PHE A 48 1.46 -8.13 -13.98
C PHE A 48 0.94 -9.48 -13.48
N ILE A 49 1.73 -10.16 -12.67
CA ILE A 49 1.37 -11.48 -12.13
C ILE A 49 1.31 -11.45 -10.60
N VAL A 50 0.34 -12.17 -10.03
CA VAL A 50 0.21 -12.29 -8.58
C VAL A 50 1.12 -13.42 -8.07
N ASN A 51 1.76 -13.22 -6.92
CA ASN A 51 2.68 -14.21 -6.31
C ASN A 51 2.20 -15.67 -6.33
N THR A 52 0.91 -15.92 -6.05
CA THR A 52 0.35 -17.28 -6.03
C THR A 52 0.35 -17.91 -7.42
N GLU A 53 -0.04 -17.13 -8.42
CA GLU A 53 -0.07 -17.56 -9.83
C GLU A 53 1.35 -17.77 -10.36
N LEU A 54 2.28 -16.87 -10.04
CA LEU A 54 3.69 -17.04 -10.39
C LEU A 54 4.27 -18.31 -9.76
N ALA A 55 3.96 -18.61 -8.50
CA ALA A 55 4.45 -19.81 -7.84
C ALA A 55 3.95 -21.11 -8.50
N GLU A 56 2.72 -21.09 -9.01
CA GLU A 56 2.12 -22.21 -9.73
C GLU A 56 2.77 -22.38 -11.10
N LEU A 57 2.84 -21.31 -11.90
CA LEU A 57 3.46 -21.34 -13.23
C LEU A 57 4.94 -21.72 -13.16
N VAL A 58 5.70 -21.20 -12.20
CA VAL A 58 7.12 -21.53 -12.04
C VAL A 58 7.32 -23.02 -11.78
N GLN A 59 6.48 -23.60 -10.93
CA GLN A 59 6.51 -25.03 -10.69
C GLN A 59 6.13 -25.81 -11.97
N GLU A 60 5.09 -25.36 -12.68
CA GLU A 60 4.62 -25.95 -13.93
C GLU A 60 5.72 -25.97 -15.00
N GLU A 61 6.19 -24.79 -15.41
CA GLU A 61 7.17 -24.58 -16.47
C GLU A 61 8.53 -25.23 -16.17
N SER A 62 8.96 -25.22 -14.90
CA SER A 62 10.22 -25.89 -14.51
C SER A 62 10.12 -27.43 -14.50
N GLY A 63 8.90 -27.98 -14.50
CA GLY A 63 8.67 -29.40 -14.26
C GLY A 63 9.08 -29.88 -12.87
N ILE A 64 9.31 -28.98 -11.91
CA ILE A 64 9.71 -29.33 -10.53
C ILE A 64 8.63 -28.87 -9.56
N ARG A 65 8.08 -29.82 -8.80
CA ARG A 65 7.04 -29.60 -7.81
C ARG A 65 7.60 -29.65 -6.39
N THR A 66 6.92 -28.97 -5.47
CA THR A 66 7.27 -28.99 -4.04
C THR A 66 6.04 -28.89 -3.14
N GLN A 67 6.12 -29.51 -1.97
CA GLN A 67 5.16 -29.35 -0.88
C GLN A 67 5.46 -28.12 -0.01
N VAL A 68 6.63 -27.50 -0.19
CA VAL A 68 7.01 -26.30 0.56
C VAL A 68 6.13 -25.13 0.10
N LYS A 69 5.52 -24.44 1.07
CA LYS A 69 4.69 -23.26 0.78
C LYS A 69 5.49 -22.20 0.04
N TRP A 70 4.88 -21.60 -0.97
CA TRP A 70 5.53 -20.62 -1.86
C TRP A 70 6.15 -19.43 -1.13
N GLN A 71 5.58 -19.01 0.00
CA GLN A 71 6.11 -17.91 0.80
C GLN A 71 7.56 -18.14 1.27
N HIS A 72 8.00 -19.40 1.36
CA HIS A 72 9.35 -19.74 1.81
C HIS A 72 10.38 -19.81 0.68
N TRP A 73 9.95 -19.91 -0.58
CA TRP A 73 10.87 -20.17 -1.69
C TRP A 73 10.77 -19.16 -2.82
N LEU A 74 9.58 -18.63 -3.10
CA LEU A 74 9.37 -17.67 -4.18
C LEU A 74 10.16 -16.37 -3.97
N PRO A 75 10.24 -15.78 -2.74
CA PRO A 75 11.06 -14.58 -2.53
C PRO A 75 12.53 -14.80 -2.92
N VAL A 76 13.11 -15.94 -2.54
CA VAL A 76 14.51 -16.28 -2.85
C VAL A 76 14.71 -16.50 -4.35
N VAL A 77 13.70 -17.03 -5.04
CA VAL A 77 13.70 -17.14 -6.50
C VAL A 77 13.66 -15.75 -7.15
N LEU A 78 12.80 -14.85 -6.67
CA LEU A 78 12.69 -13.47 -7.19
C LEU A 78 13.98 -12.66 -6.97
N ASP A 79 14.67 -12.85 -5.85
CA ASP A 79 15.96 -12.22 -5.58
C ASP A 79 17.00 -12.64 -6.63
N ARG A 80 17.04 -13.93 -6.97
CA ARG A 80 17.94 -14.46 -8.01
C ARG A 80 17.56 -14.02 -9.41
N VAL A 81 16.27 -13.87 -9.71
CA VAL A 81 15.83 -13.30 -10.99
C VAL A 81 16.29 -11.85 -11.10
N ALA A 82 16.20 -11.07 -10.02
CA ALA A 82 16.66 -9.69 -10.00
C ALA A 82 18.19 -9.60 -10.23
N GLU A 83 18.97 -10.44 -9.55
CA GLU A 83 20.42 -10.55 -9.77
C GLU A 83 20.74 -10.97 -11.22
N TYR A 84 20.01 -11.95 -11.76
CA TYR A 84 20.16 -12.38 -13.14
C TYR A 84 19.88 -11.24 -14.13
N CYS A 85 18.78 -10.51 -13.96
CA CYS A 85 18.45 -9.37 -14.83
C CYS A 85 19.55 -8.31 -14.76
N HIS A 86 20.02 -7.97 -13.56
CA HIS A 86 21.08 -6.99 -13.37
C HIS A 86 22.37 -7.39 -14.09
N ASN A 87 22.81 -8.64 -13.92
CA ASN A 87 24.04 -9.15 -14.55
C ASN A 87 23.97 -9.23 -16.09
N ASN A 88 22.76 -9.33 -16.65
CA ASN A 88 22.53 -9.37 -18.10
C ASN A 88 22.10 -8.02 -18.69
N ASN A 89 22.11 -6.93 -17.90
CA ASN A 89 21.62 -5.61 -18.30
C ASN A 89 20.15 -5.59 -18.77
N GLU A 90 19.33 -6.46 -18.18
CA GLU A 90 17.89 -6.51 -18.41
C GLU A 90 17.13 -5.68 -17.37
N PRO A 91 15.91 -5.20 -17.69
CA PRO A 91 15.08 -4.51 -16.71
C PRO A 91 14.67 -5.47 -15.58
N PRO A 92 14.38 -4.95 -14.36
CA PRO A 92 14.11 -5.77 -13.19
C PRO A 92 12.73 -6.44 -13.25
N LEU A 93 12.65 -7.60 -13.92
CA LEU A 93 11.42 -8.37 -14.13
C LEU A 93 10.68 -8.72 -12.83
N SER A 94 11.37 -8.83 -11.70
CA SER A 94 10.76 -9.06 -10.39
C SER A 94 9.76 -7.96 -9.98
N ALA A 95 9.81 -6.77 -10.59
CA ALA A 95 8.84 -5.68 -10.38
C ALA A 95 7.42 -6.01 -10.87
N LEU A 96 7.27 -7.00 -11.77
CA LEU A 96 5.99 -7.47 -12.31
C LEU A 96 5.26 -8.42 -11.37
N CYS A 97 5.96 -8.99 -10.38
CA CYS A 97 5.35 -9.84 -9.38
C CYS A 97 4.77 -8.99 -8.24
N VAL A 98 3.46 -9.05 -8.06
CA VAL A 98 2.73 -8.26 -7.05
C VAL A 98 2.01 -9.15 -6.06
N ARG A 99 1.68 -8.60 -4.89
CA ARG A 99 0.79 -9.25 -3.93
C ARG A 99 -0.65 -9.27 -4.45
N ARG A 100 -1.56 -9.99 -3.79
CA ARG A 100 -2.98 -10.08 -4.19
C ARG A 100 -3.71 -8.73 -4.18
N ASN A 101 -3.28 -7.80 -3.32
CA ASN A 101 -3.71 -6.41 -3.27
C ASN A 101 -2.98 -5.51 -4.30
N GLN A 102 -2.14 -6.11 -5.14
CA GLN A 102 -1.33 -5.51 -6.21
C GLN A 102 -0.25 -4.52 -5.73
N THR A 103 0.07 -4.51 -4.44
CA THR A 103 1.23 -3.79 -3.92
C THR A 103 2.50 -4.59 -4.15
N VAL A 104 3.65 -3.93 -4.11
CA VAL A 104 4.93 -4.60 -4.19
C VAL A 104 5.24 -5.46 -2.96
N GLY A 105 6.03 -6.51 -3.19
CA GLY A 105 6.57 -7.37 -2.15
C GLY A 105 7.71 -6.69 -1.36
N THR A 106 8.01 -7.20 -0.16
CA THR A 106 9.18 -6.78 0.63
C THR A 106 10.49 -7.07 -0.10
N GLY A 107 10.52 -8.13 -0.93
CA GLY A 107 11.68 -8.44 -1.77
C GLY A 107 12.04 -7.34 -2.76
N TYR A 108 11.08 -6.54 -3.22
CA TYR A 108 11.36 -5.43 -4.13
C TYR A 108 12.20 -4.32 -3.45
N ARG A 109 11.90 -4.02 -2.18
CA ARG A 109 12.70 -3.08 -1.37
C ARG A 109 14.11 -3.63 -1.13
N TYR A 110 14.21 -4.92 -0.82
CA TYR A 110 15.50 -5.58 -0.56
C TYR A 110 16.45 -5.51 -1.76
N ILE A 111 15.94 -5.61 -2.99
CA ILE A 111 16.74 -5.48 -4.21
C ILE A 111 17.37 -4.07 -4.32
N LEU A 112 16.65 -3.02 -3.94
CA LEU A 112 17.19 -1.65 -3.93
C LEU A 112 18.30 -1.48 -2.88
N GLU A 113 18.07 -2.05 -1.68
CA GLU A 113 19.06 -2.06 -0.60
C GLU A 113 20.34 -2.80 -1.01
N LEU A 114 20.20 -3.96 -1.64
CA LEU A 114 21.33 -4.77 -2.11
C LEU A 114 22.13 -4.07 -3.22
N ALA A 115 21.44 -3.35 -4.12
CA ALA A 115 22.06 -2.56 -5.18
C ALA A 115 22.71 -1.25 -4.67
N GLY A 116 22.63 -0.95 -3.37
CA GLY A 116 23.13 0.30 -2.79
C GLY A 116 22.38 1.53 -3.30
N LEU A 117 21.17 1.34 -3.82
CA LEU A 117 20.35 2.41 -4.36
C LEU A 117 19.54 3.08 -3.23
N PRO A 118 19.29 4.40 -3.33
CA PRO A 118 18.44 5.08 -2.37
C PRO A 118 17.05 4.46 -2.39
N ILE A 119 16.53 4.14 -1.21
CA ILE A 119 15.17 3.64 -1.07
C ILE A 119 14.22 4.83 -1.27
N PRO A 120 13.35 4.80 -2.28
CA PRO A 120 12.43 5.90 -2.55
C PRO A 120 11.35 5.99 -1.47
N ASP A 121 10.89 7.21 -1.19
CA ASP A 121 9.75 7.46 -0.30
C ASP A 121 8.47 6.77 -0.81
N ASP A 122 8.32 6.71 -2.13
CA ASP A 122 7.21 6.02 -2.81
C ASP A 122 7.70 4.77 -3.57
N LEU A 123 7.71 3.64 -2.85
CA LEU A 123 8.07 2.32 -3.41
C LEU A 123 7.15 1.86 -4.55
N GLU A 124 5.86 2.19 -4.50
CA GLU A 124 4.91 1.74 -5.52
C GLU A 124 5.11 2.49 -6.84
N MET A 125 5.43 3.78 -6.78
CA MET A 125 5.75 4.58 -7.97
C MET A 125 7.09 4.16 -8.58
N HIS A 126 8.10 3.91 -7.74
CA HIS A 126 9.36 3.35 -8.21
C HIS A 126 9.15 2.00 -8.92
N ALA A 127 8.31 1.13 -8.34
CA ALA A 127 7.96 -0.13 -8.97
C ALA A 127 7.17 0.04 -10.28
N ALA A 128 6.32 1.07 -10.39
CA ALA A 128 5.64 1.39 -11.63
C ALA A 128 6.63 1.80 -12.73
N ALA A 129 7.66 2.58 -12.38
CA ALA A 129 8.74 2.94 -13.31
C ALA A 129 9.55 1.70 -13.74
N ALA A 130 9.88 0.82 -12.81
CA ALA A 130 10.57 -0.44 -13.10
C ALA A 130 9.75 -1.39 -14.00
N ARG A 131 8.43 -1.52 -13.76
CA ARG A 131 7.53 -2.27 -14.65
C ARG A 131 7.46 -1.64 -16.04
N TRP A 132 7.43 -0.30 -16.12
CA TRP A 132 7.46 0.39 -17.41
C TRP A 132 8.73 0.10 -18.21
N GLN A 133 9.90 0.05 -17.58
CA GLN A 133 11.14 -0.39 -18.23
C GLN A 133 11.03 -1.83 -18.77
N CYS A 134 10.36 -2.73 -18.04
CA CYS A 134 10.10 -4.09 -18.51
C CYS A 134 9.23 -4.07 -19.78
N TYR A 135 8.15 -3.30 -19.79
CA TYR A 135 7.28 -3.20 -20.98
C TYR A 135 8.00 -2.56 -22.16
N GLN A 136 8.81 -1.52 -21.94
CA GLN A 136 9.62 -0.93 -23.02
C GLN A 136 10.56 -1.93 -23.68
N HIS A 137 11.04 -2.91 -22.91
CA HIS A 137 11.94 -3.94 -23.40
C HIS A 137 11.21 -5.12 -24.06
N TYR A 138 10.12 -5.58 -23.46
CA TYR A 138 9.47 -6.85 -23.83
C TYR A 138 8.11 -6.71 -24.52
N ALA A 139 7.38 -5.61 -24.30
CA ALA A 139 5.99 -5.53 -24.75
C ALA A 139 5.89 -5.37 -26.26
N THR A 140 4.90 -6.05 -26.83
CA THR A 140 4.63 -6.06 -28.28
C THR A 140 3.45 -5.17 -28.66
N ASP A 141 2.74 -4.66 -27.66
CA ASP A 141 1.49 -3.88 -27.76
C ASP A 141 1.61 -2.52 -27.04
N LEU A 142 2.83 -1.98 -26.98
CA LEU A 142 3.08 -0.66 -26.41
C LEU A 142 2.28 0.41 -27.16
N PRO A 143 1.63 1.36 -26.47
CA PRO A 143 0.96 2.49 -27.11
C PRO A 143 1.91 3.29 -28.02
N ALA A 144 1.37 3.98 -29.03
CA ALA A 144 2.17 4.73 -30.01
C ALA A 144 3.01 5.86 -29.39
N ASP A 145 2.57 6.41 -28.24
CA ASP A 145 3.31 7.39 -27.44
C ASP A 145 4.30 6.76 -26.45
N GLY A 146 4.41 5.42 -26.43
CA GLY A 146 5.25 4.65 -25.52
C GLY A 146 4.63 4.39 -24.13
N GLY A 147 3.47 4.98 -23.84
CA GLY A 147 2.83 4.91 -22.54
C GLY A 147 3.63 5.57 -21.40
N LEU A 148 3.07 5.52 -20.18
CA LEU A 148 3.68 6.07 -18.98
C LEU A 148 3.69 5.05 -17.83
N PRO A 149 4.60 5.18 -16.85
CA PRO A 149 4.57 4.41 -15.62
C PRO A 149 3.19 4.45 -14.96
N THR A 150 2.57 3.29 -14.79
CA THR A 150 1.21 3.17 -14.29
C THR A 150 1.17 2.31 -13.03
N LEU A 151 0.42 2.75 -12.02
CA LEU A 151 0.16 1.97 -10.81
C LEU A 151 -0.83 0.84 -11.11
N PRO A 152 -0.67 -0.35 -10.48
CA PRO A 152 -1.66 -1.40 -10.60
C PRO A 152 -3.06 -0.92 -10.16
N PRO A 153 -4.15 -1.39 -10.81
CA PRO A 153 -5.50 -0.86 -10.61
C PRO A 153 -5.94 -0.72 -9.14
N LYS A 154 -5.63 -1.72 -8.29
CA LYS A 154 -6.00 -1.67 -6.87
C LYS A 154 -5.21 -0.60 -6.10
N VAL A 155 -3.93 -0.43 -6.40
CA VAL A 155 -3.09 0.59 -5.77
C VAL A 155 -3.54 1.99 -6.21
N ALA A 156 -3.81 2.17 -7.50
CA ALA A 156 -4.36 3.40 -8.04
C ALA A 156 -5.70 3.77 -7.37
N ALA A 157 -6.62 2.80 -7.24
CA ALA A 157 -7.92 3.01 -6.61
C ALA A 157 -7.83 3.29 -5.10
N ILE A 158 -6.87 2.72 -4.38
CA ILE A 158 -6.63 3.07 -2.97
C ILE A 158 -6.15 4.53 -2.88
N ARG A 159 -5.16 4.93 -3.69
CA ARG A 159 -4.64 6.31 -3.67
C ARG A 159 -5.71 7.34 -4.00
N GLN A 160 -6.50 7.10 -5.06
CA GLN A 160 -7.57 8.00 -5.46
C GLN A 160 -8.58 8.23 -4.32
N ARG A 161 -8.98 7.16 -3.62
CA ARG A 161 -9.88 7.27 -2.45
C ARG A 161 -9.25 8.07 -1.31
N THR A 162 -8.01 7.77 -0.93
CA THR A 162 -7.32 8.51 0.13
C THR A 162 -7.20 10.00 -0.20
N SER A 163 -6.90 10.36 -1.46
CA SER A 163 -6.86 11.76 -1.88
C SER A 163 -8.24 12.44 -1.82
N GLN A 164 -9.32 11.73 -2.16
CA GLN A 164 -10.69 12.25 -2.04
C GLN A 164 -11.12 12.44 -0.59
N ASP A 165 -10.78 11.50 0.29
CA ASP A 165 -11.08 11.59 1.72
C ASP A 165 -10.37 12.81 2.34
N LEU A 166 -9.08 13.00 2.02
CA LEU A 166 -8.30 14.16 2.46
C LEU A 166 -8.89 15.48 1.95
N ALA A 167 -9.23 15.56 0.66
CA ALA A 167 -9.86 16.76 0.09
C ALA A 167 -11.24 17.04 0.75
N THR A 168 -11.97 15.98 1.12
CA THR A 168 -13.26 16.11 1.81
C THR A 168 -13.07 16.64 3.23
N THR A 169 -12.06 16.14 3.96
CA THR A 169 -11.73 16.66 5.30
C THR A 169 -11.27 18.11 5.25
N GLU A 170 -10.39 18.48 4.30
CA GLU A 170 -9.94 19.86 4.12
C GLU A 170 -11.10 20.79 3.75
N ALA A 171 -12.03 20.34 2.91
CA ALA A 171 -13.23 21.10 2.56
C ALA A 171 -14.18 21.29 3.75
N ALA A 172 -14.33 20.27 4.60
CA ALA A 172 -15.14 20.34 5.82
C ALA A 172 -14.53 21.31 6.84
N GLU A 173 -13.21 21.24 7.06
CA GLU A 173 -12.47 22.15 7.95
C GLU A 173 -12.55 23.59 7.42
N ALA A 174 -12.37 23.81 6.12
CA ALA A 174 -12.50 25.12 5.50
C ALA A 174 -13.93 25.68 5.59
N ALA A 175 -14.95 24.82 5.49
CA ALA A 175 -16.35 25.22 5.64
C ALA A 175 -16.66 25.61 7.09
N GLU A 176 -16.14 24.89 8.08
CA GLU A 176 -16.29 25.22 9.51
C GLU A 176 -15.56 26.50 9.90
N ALA A 177 -14.34 26.71 9.39
CA ALA A 177 -13.60 27.96 9.56
C ALA A 177 -14.35 29.17 8.98
N LYS A 178 -15.04 29.01 7.84
CA LYS A 178 -15.90 30.07 7.27
C LYS A 178 -17.15 30.33 8.11
N ARG A 179 -17.78 29.29 8.67
CA ARG A 179 -18.96 29.44 9.55
C ARG A 179 -18.62 30.20 10.82
N THR A 180 -17.53 29.84 11.48
CA THR A 180 -17.04 30.51 12.70
C THR A 180 -16.57 31.94 12.45
N ALA A 181 -15.98 32.24 11.28
CA ALA A 181 -15.64 33.60 10.89
C ALA A 181 -16.87 34.47 10.56
N SER A 182 -17.96 33.86 10.06
CA SER A 182 -19.19 34.58 9.70
C SER A 182 -20.17 34.75 10.86
N SER A 183 -19.98 34.02 11.98
CA SER A 183 -20.70 34.28 13.24
C SER A 183 -20.09 35.48 13.96
N ARG A 184 -20.55 36.69 13.61
CA ARG A 184 -20.30 37.90 14.41
C ARG A 184 -20.93 37.68 15.80
N PRO A 185 -20.21 37.83 16.93
CA PRO A 185 -20.85 37.71 18.24
C PRO A 185 -21.92 38.78 18.35
N SER A 186 -23.18 38.35 18.50
CA SER A 186 -24.27 39.25 18.86
C SER A 186 -23.97 39.76 20.26
N VAL A 187 -23.58 41.04 20.38
CA VAL A 187 -23.47 41.71 21.67
C VAL A 187 -24.88 41.78 22.25
N THR A 188 -25.22 40.82 23.09
CA THR A 188 -26.41 40.89 23.93
C THR A 188 -26.13 41.93 25.00
N THR A 189 -26.77 43.10 24.91
CA THR A 189 -26.77 44.08 26.00
C THR A 189 -27.23 43.40 27.29
N PRO A 190 -26.45 43.43 28.38
CA PRO A 190 -26.86 42.82 29.63
C PRO A 190 -28.14 43.50 30.15
N LYS A 191 -29.12 42.67 30.52
CA LYS A 191 -30.34 43.06 31.23
C LYS A 191 -29.95 43.89 32.46
N PRO A 192 -30.53 45.09 32.67
CA PRO A 192 -30.14 45.93 33.80
C PRO A 192 -30.42 45.20 35.12
N GLU A 193 -29.39 45.13 35.95
CA GLU A 193 -29.40 44.56 37.29
C GLU A 193 -30.34 45.38 38.19
N PRO A 194 -31.17 44.76 39.04
CA PRO A 194 -32.11 45.50 39.88
C PRO A 194 -31.36 46.38 40.88
N VAL A 195 -31.58 47.69 40.77
CA VAL A 195 -31.05 48.72 41.68
C VAL A 195 -31.48 48.38 43.11
N ARG A 196 -30.51 48.05 43.97
CA ARG A 196 -30.76 47.82 45.40
C ARG A 196 -31.26 49.11 46.05
N LYS A 197 -32.34 49.00 46.82
CA LYS A 197 -32.93 50.15 47.53
C LYS A 197 -31.95 50.66 48.59
N PRO A 198 -31.84 51.99 48.78
CA PRO A 198 -30.98 52.56 49.81
C PRO A 198 -31.50 52.22 51.21
N VAL A 199 -30.60 52.02 52.16
CA VAL A 199 -30.89 51.63 53.54
C VAL A 199 -30.28 52.67 54.49
N CYS A 200 -30.97 52.99 55.59
CA CYS A 200 -30.46 53.92 56.61
C CYS A 200 -29.23 53.35 57.30
N LEU A 201 -28.16 54.14 57.46
CA LEU A 201 -26.92 53.68 58.09
C LEU A 201 -27.00 53.57 59.63
N ASN A 202 -28.02 54.16 60.26
CA ASN A 202 -28.12 54.19 61.71
C ASN A 202 -29.04 53.07 62.25
N CYS A 203 -30.20 52.86 61.62
CA CYS A 203 -31.17 51.84 62.03
C CYS A 203 -31.36 50.69 61.01
N HIS A 204 -30.65 50.71 59.88
CA HIS A 204 -30.65 49.66 58.85
C HIS A 204 -32.02 49.32 58.22
N VAL A 205 -33.00 50.22 58.29
CA VAL A 205 -34.30 50.08 57.61
C VAL A 205 -34.23 50.60 56.16
N GLU A 206 -34.94 49.96 55.22
CA GLU A 206 -35.07 50.43 53.83
C GLU A 206 -35.66 51.85 53.78
N LEU A 207 -35.02 52.74 53.01
CA LEU A 207 -35.42 54.13 52.91
C LEU A 207 -36.49 54.34 51.82
N PRO A 208 -37.46 55.24 52.05
CA PRO A 208 -38.35 55.72 51.00
C PRO A 208 -37.57 56.53 49.94
N ALA A 209 -38.22 56.84 48.81
CA ALA A 209 -37.56 57.45 47.65
C ALA A 209 -36.85 58.79 47.94
N ASN A 210 -37.28 59.52 48.96
CA ASN A 210 -36.67 60.78 49.38
C ASN A 210 -35.40 60.61 50.24
N LYS A 211 -35.02 59.37 50.57
CA LYS A 211 -33.80 59.00 51.31
C LYS A 211 -33.68 59.60 52.71
N ILE A 212 -34.80 59.99 53.33
CA ILE A 212 -34.85 60.50 54.71
C ILE A 212 -35.40 59.38 55.61
N CYS A 213 -34.70 59.10 56.71
CA CYS A 213 -35.19 58.18 57.74
C CYS A 213 -36.09 58.95 58.71
N TYR A 214 -37.32 58.48 58.94
CA TYR A 214 -38.26 59.13 59.88
C TYR A 214 -38.18 58.57 61.30
N TYR A 215 -37.30 57.59 61.54
CA TYR A 215 -37.10 56.92 62.83
C TYR A 215 -35.80 57.34 63.54
N CYS A 216 -34.96 58.18 62.92
CA CYS A 216 -33.67 58.64 63.47
C CYS A 216 -33.54 60.15 63.35
#